data_AF-A0A1V0I2B5-F1
#
_entry.id   AF-A0A1V0I2B5-F1
#
_cell.length_a   1.000
_cell.length_b   1.000
_cell.length_c   1.000
_cell.angle_alpha   90.00
_cell.angle_beta   90.00
_cell.angle_gamma   90.00
#
_symmetry.space_group_name_H-M   'P 1'
#
loop_
_entity.id
_entity.type
_entity.pdbx_description
1 polymer ?
#
loop_
_entity_poly.entity_id
_entity_poly.type
_entity_poly.pdbx_seq_one_letter_code
_entity_poly.pdbx_strand_id
1 'polypeptide(L)'
;MSDGNSHFLMALGRVDGGHAIEVADEQLREVISAVNRTGKKGTVTVTLEVNPNGETGFAVTARVKATAPQLQFGQSFFFMGRDGDLTREAPNYVQQSLLKAEAFNG
;
A
#
# COMPACT_ATOMS: atom_id res chain seq x y z
N MET A 1 -5.10 32.66 -16.36
CA MET A 1 -5.27 32.21 -14.97
C MET A 1 -6.50 31.32 -14.93
N SER A 2 -6.45 30.19 -14.25
CA SER A 2 -7.66 29.37 -13.98
C SER A 2 -8.65 30.25 -13.20
N ASP A 3 -9.93 30.20 -13.55
CA ASP A 3 -11.04 30.94 -12.95
C ASP A 3 -11.40 30.46 -11.51
N GLY A 4 -10.52 29.64 -10.91
CA GLY A 4 -10.72 29.01 -9.61
C GLY A 4 -11.50 27.69 -9.70
N ASN A 5 -12.17 27.42 -10.82
CA ASN A 5 -12.90 26.18 -11.05
C ASN A 5 -12.08 25.23 -11.92
N SER A 6 -11.42 24.26 -11.28
CA SER A 6 -10.68 23.25 -12.01
C SER A 6 -11.62 22.30 -12.76
N HIS A 7 -11.73 22.45 -14.09
CA HIS A 7 -12.44 21.50 -14.95
C HIS A 7 -11.96 20.06 -14.76
N PHE A 8 -10.67 19.87 -14.44
CA PHE A 8 -10.11 18.57 -14.09
C PHE A 8 -10.69 18.00 -12.80
N LEU A 9 -10.74 18.79 -11.72
CA LEU A 9 -11.33 18.34 -10.45
C LEU A 9 -12.84 18.12 -10.58
N MET A 10 -13.52 18.95 -11.38
CA MET A 10 -14.93 18.77 -11.68
C MET A 10 -15.20 17.49 -12.46
N ALA A 11 -14.36 17.15 -13.44
CA ALA A 11 -14.46 15.88 -14.17
C ALA A 11 -14.21 14.70 -13.23
N LEU A 12 -13.12 14.74 -12.45
CA LEU A 12 -12.77 13.69 -11.49
C LEU A 12 -13.89 13.47 -10.45
N GLY A 13 -14.47 14.54 -9.91
CA GLY A 13 -15.59 14.46 -8.95
C GLY A 13 -16.91 13.99 -9.54
N ARG A 14 -17.04 13.89 -10.88
CA ARG A 14 -18.22 13.36 -11.56
C ARG A 14 -18.07 11.91 -12.01
N VAL A 15 -16.83 11.42 -12.13
CA VAL A 15 -16.60 10.01 -12.51
C VAL A 15 -17.23 9.11 -11.47
N ASP A 16 -18.00 8.14 -11.94
CA ASP A 16 -18.69 7.14 -11.10
C ASP A 16 -19.52 7.78 -9.97
N GLY A 17 -20.19 8.91 -10.26
CA GLY A 17 -21.00 9.62 -9.27
C GLY A 17 -20.21 10.27 -8.12
N GLY A 18 -18.89 10.40 -8.26
CA GLY A 18 -18.01 10.96 -7.23
C GLY A 18 -17.39 9.92 -6.30
N HIS A 19 -17.70 8.63 -6.48
CA HIS A 19 -17.23 7.56 -5.61
C HIS A 19 -15.69 7.44 -5.58
N ALA A 20 -15.03 7.76 -6.70
CA ALA A 20 -13.57 7.81 -6.75
C ALA A 20 -12.96 8.85 -5.79
N ILE A 21 -13.64 9.97 -5.53
CA ILE A 21 -13.18 10.98 -4.57
C ILE A 21 -13.37 10.48 -3.14
N GLU A 22 -14.51 9.84 -2.85
CA GLU A 22 -14.78 9.29 -1.52
C GLU A 22 -13.71 8.24 -1.13
N VAL A 23 -13.42 7.31 -2.03
CA VAL A 23 -12.37 6.30 -1.83
C VAL A 23 -10.98 6.93 -1.71
N ALA A 24 -10.67 7.96 -2.50
CA ALA A 24 -9.39 8.65 -2.40
C ALA A 24 -9.23 9.38 -1.06
N ASP A 25 -10.30 9.99 -0.52
CA ASP A 25 -10.27 10.64 0.79
C ASP A 25 -10.06 9.63 1.92
N GLU A 26 -10.78 8.51 1.89
CA GLU A 26 -10.60 7.43 2.88
C GLU A 26 -9.17 6.88 2.86
N GLN A 27 -8.66 6.50 1.68
CA GLN A 27 -7.31 5.98 1.53
C GLN A 27 -6.23 7.00 1.91
N LEU A 28 -6.45 8.28 1.65
CA LEU A 28 -5.53 9.33 2.06
C LEU A 28 -5.44 9.45 3.58
N ARG A 29 -6.58 9.37 4.29
CA ARG A 29 -6.60 9.37 5.77
C ARG A 29 -5.81 8.20 6.33
N GLU A 30 -5.98 7.01 5.77
CA GLU A 30 -5.22 5.81 6.18
C GLU A 30 -3.71 5.98 5.95
N VAL A 31 -3.32 6.46 4.76
CA VAL A 31 -1.93 6.72 4.42
C VAL A 31 -1.31 7.73 5.38
N ILE A 32 -1.98 8.86 5.66
CA ILE A 32 -1.50 9.89 6.59
C ILE A 32 -1.32 9.31 7.99
N SER A 33 -2.32 8.56 8.48
CA SER A 33 -2.25 7.90 9.80
C SER A 33 -1.04 6.95 9.89
N ALA A 34 -0.83 6.14 8.84
CA ALA A 34 0.29 5.21 8.76
C ALA A 34 1.65 5.93 8.66
N VAL A 35 1.75 6.99 7.85
CA VAL A 35 2.96 7.84 7.76
C VAL A 35 3.28 8.43 9.12
N ASN A 36 2.29 9.00 9.82
CA ASN A 36 2.47 9.59 11.14
C ASN A 36 2.95 8.56 12.18
N ARG A 37 2.39 7.35 12.15
CA ARG A 37 2.76 6.27 13.08
C ARG A 37 4.14 5.66 12.79
N THR A 38 4.56 5.60 11.54
CA THR A 38 5.77 4.86 11.12
C THR A 38 6.97 5.76 10.79
N GLY A 39 6.74 7.05 10.53
CA GLY A 39 7.74 7.98 10.00
C GLY A 39 8.19 7.68 8.56
N LYS A 40 7.55 6.72 7.87
CA LYS A 40 7.92 6.26 6.52
C LYS A 40 6.99 6.85 5.47
N LYS A 41 7.47 6.94 4.23
CA LYS A 41 6.69 7.46 3.10
C LYS A 41 5.46 6.59 2.80
N GLY A 42 4.38 7.25 2.43
CA GLY A 42 3.19 6.64 1.85
C GLY A 42 2.77 7.38 0.58
N THR A 43 1.91 6.76 -0.23
CA THR A 43 1.48 7.33 -1.52
C THR A 43 0.00 7.07 -1.77
N VAL A 44 -0.70 8.03 -2.36
CA VAL A 44 -2.01 7.83 -2.98
C VAL A 44 -1.90 8.24 -4.44
N THR A 45 -2.43 7.41 -5.34
CA THR A 45 -2.43 7.63 -6.79
C THR A 45 -3.86 7.55 -7.29
N VAL A 46 -4.30 8.58 -7.99
CA VAL A 46 -5.56 8.58 -8.75
C VAL A 46 -5.20 8.52 -10.23
N THR A 47 -5.68 7.50 -10.91
CA THR A 47 -5.49 7.32 -12.35
C THR A 47 -6.82 7.56 -13.06
N LEU A 48 -6.83 8.44 -14.05
CA LEU A 48 -7.94 8.63 -14.97
C LEU A 48 -7.58 7.99 -16.32
N GLU A 49 -8.31 6.96 -16.68
CA GLU A 49 -8.23 6.32 -17.99
C GLU A 49 -9.31 6.92 -18.89
N VAL A 50 -8.90 7.47 -20.03
CA VAL A 50 -9.80 8.11 -21.01
C VAL A 50 -9.73 7.34 -22.31
N ASN A 51 -10.86 6.79 -22.73
CA ASN A 51 -11.00 6.03 -23.97
C ASN A 51 -12.00 6.72 -24.91
N PRO A 52 -11.82 6.67 -26.23
CA PRO A 52 -12.82 7.17 -27.18
C PRO A 52 -14.11 6.34 -27.06
N ASN A 53 -15.26 7.00 -27.22
CA ASN A 53 -16.58 6.38 -27.21
C ASN A 53 -17.49 7.07 -28.24
N GLY A 54 -17.45 6.58 -29.49
CA GLY A 54 -18.12 7.22 -30.63
C GLY A 54 -17.30 8.36 -31.24
N GLU A 55 -17.93 9.18 -32.09
CA GLU A 55 -17.24 10.23 -32.86
C GLU A 55 -16.80 11.44 -32.00
N THR A 56 -17.54 11.74 -30.93
CA THR A 56 -17.29 12.92 -30.08
C THR A 56 -17.29 12.61 -28.59
N GLY A 57 -17.59 11.37 -28.20
CA GLY A 57 -17.69 10.95 -26.82
C GLY A 57 -16.39 10.34 -26.28
N PHE A 58 -16.26 10.34 -24.95
CA PHE A 58 -15.18 9.68 -24.23
C PHE A 58 -15.75 8.89 -23.06
N ALA A 59 -15.26 7.67 -22.86
CA ALA A 59 -15.45 6.90 -21.64
C ALA A 59 -14.30 7.20 -20.68
N VAL A 60 -14.62 7.66 -19.48
CA VAL A 60 -13.63 8.00 -18.44
C VAL A 60 -13.83 7.07 -17.26
N THR A 61 -12.75 6.39 -16.85
CA THR A 61 -12.72 5.54 -15.66
C THR A 61 -11.69 6.07 -14.68
N ALA A 62 -12.01 6.07 -13.40
CA ALA A 62 -11.06 6.41 -12.34
C ALA A 62 -10.63 5.16 -11.59
N ARG A 63 -9.35 5.09 -11.21
CA ARG A 63 -8.82 4.09 -10.29
C ARG A 63 -8.04 4.78 -9.19
N VAL A 64 -8.28 4.37 -7.95
CA VAL A 64 -7.55 4.87 -6.79
C VAL A 64 -6.70 3.75 -6.22
N LYS A 65 -5.41 4.02 -6.03
CA LYS A 65 -4.46 3.10 -5.40
C LYS A 65 -3.72 3.82 -4.29
N ALA A 66 -3.68 3.23 -3.11
CA ALA A 66 -2.86 3.72 -2.01
C ALA A 66 -1.84 2.69 -1.56
N THR A 67 -0.70 3.19 -1.10
CA THR A 67 0.36 2.42 -0.45
C THR A 67 0.63 3.06 0.91
N ALA A 68 0.00 2.50 1.95
CA ALA A 68 0.26 2.89 3.32
C ALA A 68 1.53 2.19 3.84
N PRO A 69 2.45 2.90 4.52
CA PRO A 69 3.62 2.27 5.12
C PRO A 69 3.20 1.34 6.26
N GLN A 70 3.83 0.18 6.34
CA GLN A 70 3.61 -0.76 7.44
C GLN A 70 4.64 -0.58 8.55
N LEU A 71 4.25 -0.89 9.79
CA LEU A 71 5.25 -1.10 10.85
C LEU A 71 6.12 -2.27 10.43
N GLN A 72 7.43 -2.04 10.38
CA GLN A 72 8.36 -3.14 10.24
C GLN A 72 8.44 -3.80 11.61
N PHE A 73 7.86 -5.00 11.73
CA PHE A 73 8.13 -5.87 12.85
C PHE A 73 9.58 -6.38 12.69
N GLY A 74 10.33 -6.40 13.80
CA GLY A 74 11.66 -7.01 13.79
C GLY A 74 11.58 -8.48 13.40
N GLN A 75 12.64 -8.99 12.76
CA GLN A 75 12.73 -10.41 12.46
C GLN A 75 12.84 -11.20 13.77
N SER A 76 11.97 -12.18 13.95
CA SER A 76 12.08 -13.15 15.04
C SER A 76 12.47 -14.51 14.44
N PHE A 77 13.47 -15.14 15.05
CA PHE A 77 13.86 -16.49 14.70
C PHE A 77 13.03 -17.49 15.50
N PHE A 78 12.55 -18.51 14.79
CA PHE A 78 11.82 -19.64 15.33
C PHE A 78 12.41 -20.91 14.74
N PHE A 79 12.28 -22.01 15.48
CA PHE A 79 12.58 -23.35 15.01
C PHE A 79 11.27 -24.04 14.59
N MET A 80 11.39 -25.05 13.74
CA MET A 80 10.29 -25.94 13.42
C MET A 80 10.16 -26.99 14.53
N GLY A 81 8.99 -27.01 15.17
CA GLY A 81 8.62 -28.01 16.15
C GLY A 81 8.31 -29.37 15.49
N ARG A 82 8.17 -30.40 16.31
CA ARG A 82 8.01 -31.80 15.83
C ARG A 82 6.73 -31.99 15.02
N ASP A 83 5.71 -31.21 15.31
CA ASP A 83 4.39 -31.29 14.68
C ASP A 83 4.21 -30.24 13.56
N GLY A 84 5.30 -29.59 13.15
CA GLY A 84 5.29 -28.56 12.10
C GLY A 84 4.89 -27.16 12.60
N ASP A 85 4.83 -26.95 13.90
CA ASP A 85 4.57 -25.66 14.54
C ASP A 85 5.84 -24.78 14.62
N LEU A 86 5.67 -23.48 14.89
CA LEU A 86 6.78 -22.56 15.18
C LEU A 86 7.04 -22.53 16.69
N THR A 87 8.26 -22.89 17.10
CA THR A 87 8.68 -22.84 18.49
C THR A 87 9.92 -21.96 18.67
N ARG A 88 10.07 -21.37 19.86
CA ARG A 88 11.30 -20.66 20.25
C ARG A 88 12.36 -21.59 20.85
N GLU A 89 11.96 -22.82 21.17
CA GLU A 89 12.86 -23.82 21.74
C GLU A 89 13.71 -24.45 20.63
N ALA A 90 15.02 -24.32 20.75
CA ALA A 90 15.94 -24.99 19.85
C ALA A 90 15.81 -26.51 20.04
N PRO A 91 15.65 -27.29 18.95
CA PRO A 91 15.70 -28.73 19.05
C PRO A 91 17.04 -29.20 19.64
N ASN A 92 17.03 -30.25 20.46
CA ASN A 92 18.22 -30.73 21.17
C ASN A 92 19.42 -31.07 20.25
N TYR A 93 19.17 -31.30 18.96
CA TYR A 93 20.22 -31.54 17.94
C TYR A 93 20.88 -30.27 17.39
N VAL A 94 20.36 -29.06 17.69
CA VAL A 94 20.92 -27.77 17.24
C VAL A 94 22.14 -27.35 18.08
N GLN A 95 22.48 -28.08 19.15
CA GLN A 95 23.70 -27.81 19.92
C GLN A 95 25.01 -28.00 19.13
N GLN A 96 24.98 -28.55 17.91
CA GLN A 96 26.20 -28.88 17.15
C GLN A 96 26.42 -28.13 15.83
N SER A 97 25.58 -27.18 15.44
CA SER A 97 25.90 -26.32 14.30
C SER A 97 25.15 -25.00 14.42
N LEU A 98 25.92 -23.95 14.65
CA LEU A 98 25.50 -22.56 14.64
C LEU A 98 24.47 -22.32 13.53
N LEU A 99 23.31 -21.78 13.89
CA LEU A 99 22.50 -21.00 12.95
C LEU A 99 23.47 -20.13 12.16
N LYS A 100 23.45 -20.24 10.82
CA LYS A 100 24.33 -19.45 9.94
C LYS A 100 24.32 -18.00 10.40
N ALA A 101 25.38 -17.60 11.09
CA ALA A 101 25.61 -16.23 11.49
C ALA A 101 25.69 -15.41 10.21
N GLU A 102 24.80 -14.43 10.13
CA GLU A 102 25.07 -13.09 9.57
C GLU A 102 25.71 -13.05 8.18
N ALA A 103 24.86 -12.99 7.16
CA ALA A 103 25.18 -12.28 5.93
C ALA A 103 24.43 -10.93 5.92
N PHE A 104 24.86 -10.01 6.78
CA PHE A 104 24.59 -8.58 6.64
C PHE A 104 25.81 -7.93 6.02
N ASN A 105 25.68 -7.49 4.76
CA ASN A 105 26.59 -6.58 4.09
C ASN A 105 25.75 -5.44 3.51
N GLY A 106 25.98 -4.21 3.98
CA GLY A 106 25.57 -2.96 3.32
C GLY A 106 24.16 -2.48 3.64
#